data_AF-A0A1U7W7K9-F1
#
_entry.id   AF-A0A1U7W7K9-F1
#
_cell.length_a   1.000
_cell.length_b   1.000
_cell.length_c   1.000
_cell.angle_alpha   90.00
_cell.angle_beta   90.00
_cell.angle_gamma   90.00
#
_symmetry.space_group_name_H-M   'P 1'
#
loop_
_entity.id
_entity.type
_entity.pdbx_description
1 polymer ?
#
loop_
_entity_poly.entity_id
_entity_poly.type
_entity_poly.pdbx_seq_one_letter_code
_entity_poly.pdbx_strand_id
1 'polypeptide(L)'
;MYKFRDCNNPEHAQLYTAAKDAYLQISKQEDMYWRQRVKKHWLHDGNLNTRYFHNMASVRRRKNLLVQLKHNDGKWVGWDNGLKNLTITFYTNLFSSNQGSMHEILEMDRMQNHGQSNEKVYECSNYGGPKCLHPWKIYSDNAMISLETMHYLKLKTQRKKGYVALRQHLFHTYFLRTTPCTFLRQRLVNLQKSDLYFSQNTLKDIKIAIKHALGVKEIATSSKYLGLPSIVGRKKKDIFQYVLDKVWKKMQRWKQKYFFRAGKEILLKTVVQAIPNYVMMLFLVPTRTCDSIEKAMNGFWWRGKGGDPRGMRCMAWKGLCKRKEDGGLVFREVQDFNLAMLAKTAWSLLTRPEALVSRIYKARYFPTGDFLSVTVGNNPSYVWRSLCVGLQVLQGGCVRRIGDGRTIKIFHTPWLPSDQLQVIQSVSNNGIEEMVVSELICEETRTWREVKPETIFNAQEIELIQKIPLSST
;
A
#
# COMPACT_ATOMS: atom_id res chain seq x y z
N MET A 1 -18.19 -14.70 13.35
CA MET A 1 -19.63 -14.38 13.52
C MET A 1 -20.34 -15.72 13.69
N TYR A 2 -20.48 -16.20 14.92
CA TYR A 2 -21.14 -17.48 15.19
C TYR A 2 -22.66 -17.27 15.03
N LYS A 3 -23.24 -17.83 13.97
CA LYS A 3 -24.70 -17.96 13.86
C LYS A 3 -25.09 -19.17 14.71
N PHE A 4 -25.72 -18.94 15.84
CA PHE A 4 -26.39 -20.02 16.57
C PHE A 4 -27.60 -20.47 15.75
N ARG A 5 -27.59 -21.76 15.39
CA ARG A 5 -28.79 -22.49 14.98
C ARG A 5 -29.58 -22.81 16.24
N ASP A 6 -30.88 -22.58 16.15
CA ASP A 6 -31.94 -23.12 17.02
C ASP A 6 -31.97 -22.63 18.47
N CYS A 7 -32.69 -21.52 18.70
CA CYS A 7 -33.32 -21.25 19.99
C CYS A 7 -34.60 -20.43 19.81
N ASN A 8 -35.74 -21.12 19.68
CA ASN A 8 -37.10 -20.55 19.78
C ASN A 8 -37.53 -20.27 21.25
N ASN A 9 -36.60 -20.27 22.20
CA ASN A 9 -36.88 -20.00 23.61
C ASN A 9 -36.62 -18.51 23.94
N PRO A 10 -37.66 -17.71 24.25
CA PRO A 10 -37.52 -16.27 24.54
C PRO A 10 -36.64 -15.99 25.77
N GLU A 11 -36.54 -16.92 26.71
CA GLU A 11 -35.75 -16.78 27.93
C GLU A 11 -34.24 -16.78 27.65
N HIS A 12 -33.78 -17.62 26.71
CA HIS A 12 -32.37 -17.65 26.28
C HIS A 12 -31.99 -16.40 25.49
N ALA A 13 -32.91 -15.84 24.70
CA ALA A 13 -32.70 -14.58 24.00
C ALA A 13 -32.56 -13.41 24.98
N GLN A 14 -33.35 -13.40 26.07
CA GLN A 14 -33.23 -12.41 27.14
C GLN A 14 -31.92 -12.55 27.91
N LEU A 15 -31.53 -13.77 28.29
CA LEU A 15 -30.26 -14.04 28.97
C LEU A 15 -29.05 -13.64 28.11
N TYR A 16 -29.08 -13.92 26.81
CA TYR A 16 -28.03 -13.49 25.88
C TYR A 16 -27.94 -11.97 25.77
N THR A 17 -29.10 -11.29 25.71
CA THR A 17 -29.14 -9.83 25.62
C THR A 17 -28.60 -9.20 26.90
N ALA A 18 -28.99 -9.72 28.08
CA ALA A 18 -28.46 -9.29 29.36
C ALA A 18 -26.94 -9.54 29.49
N ALA A 19 -26.45 -10.71 29.06
CA ALA A 19 -25.02 -11.02 29.06
C ALA A 19 -24.22 -10.12 28.09
N LYS A 20 -24.80 -9.81 26.92
CA LYS A 20 -24.22 -8.89 25.94
C LYS A 20 -24.16 -7.46 26.49
N ASP A 21 -25.20 -6.99 27.16
CA ASP A 21 -25.25 -5.66 27.75
C ASP A 21 -24.28 -5.52 28.93
N ALA A 22 -24.19 -6.54 29.79
CA ALA A 22 -23.19 -6.61 30.87
C ALA A 22 -21.76 -6.60 30.31
N TYR A 23 -21.48 -7.40 29.26
CA TYR A 23 -20.19 -7.39 28.57
C TYR A 23 -19.87 -6.00 27.98
N LEU A 24 -20.84 -5.34 27.34
CA LEU A 24 -20.67 -3.99 26.80
C LEU A 24 -20.39 -2.96 27.90
N GLN A 25 -21.02 -3.09 29.06
CA GLN A 25 -20.81 -2.20 30.20
C GLN A 25 -19.41 -2.35 30.79
N ILE A 26 -18.95 -3.60 30.99
CA ILE A 26 -17.57 -3.90 31.44
C ILE A 26 -16.55 -3.41 30.41
N SER A 27 -16.78 -3.65 29.12
CA SER A 27 -15.93 -3.18 28.02
C SER A 27 -15.82 -1.65 27.99
N LYS A 28 -16.93 -0.92 28.20
CA LYS A 28 -16.92 0.54 28.35
C LYS A 28 -16.13 1.01 29.57
N GLN A 29 -16.24 0.32 30.71
CA GLN A 29 -15.49 0.65 31.92
C GLN A 29 -13.98 0.41 31.73
N GLU A 30 -13.58 -0.69 31.09
CA GLU A 30 -12.19 -0.95 30.73
C GLU A 30 -11.66 0.11 29.76
N ASP A 31 -12.42 0.46 28.73
CA ASP A 31 -12.07 1.54 27.79
C ASP A 31 -11.86 2.86 28.52
N MET A 32 -12.78 3.23 29.43
CA MET A 32 -12.65 4.43 30.25
C MET A 32 -11.41 4.39 31.15
N TYR A 33 -11.17 3.25 31.81
CA TYR A 33 -9.99 3.02 32.65
C TYR A 33 -8.69 3.22 31.86
N TRP A 34 -8.58 2.60 30.68
CA TRP A 34 -7.39 2.74 29.85
C TRP A 34 -7.25 4.13 29.22
N ARG A 35 -8.36 4.79 28.86
CA ARG A 35 -8.38 6.20 28.41
C ARG A 35 -7.79 7.13 29.48
N GLN A 36 -8.22 6.97 30.74
CA GLN A 36 -7.70 7.75 31.87
C GLN A 36 -6.19 7.50 32.07
N ARG A 37 -5.74 6.24 32.00
CA ARG A 37 -4.32 5.89 32.17
C ARG A 37 -3.42 6.43 31.05
N VAL A 38 -3.91 6.46 29.81
CA VAL A 38 -3.13 6.96 28.66
C VAL A 38 -3.07 8.51 28.65
N LYS A 39 -4.05 9.19 29.26
CA LYS A 39 -4.20 10.67 29.29
C LYS A 39 -4.12 11.29 27.88
N LYS A 40 -4.83 10.72 26.91
CA LYS A 40 -4.93 11.24 25.53
C LYS A 40 -6.39 11.33 25.08
N HIS A 41 -6.95 12.54 25.12
CA HIS A 41 -8.37 12.83 24.89
C HIS A 41 -8.78 13.06 23.41
N TRP A 42 -7.89 12.85 22.44
CA TRP A 42 -8.20 13.06 21.01
C TRP A 42 -8.90 11.86 20.35
N LEU A 43 -9.23 10.82 21.12
CA LEU A 43 -10.04 9.70 20.66
C LEU A 43 -11.53 10.08 20.77
N HIS A 44 -12.23 10.19 19.65
CA HIS A 44 -13.69 10.09 19.65
C HIS A 44 -14.10 8.62 19.71
N ASP A 45 -15.29 8.37 20.27
CA ASP A 45 -15.85 7.06 20.55
C ASP A 45 -15.86 6.16 19.29
N GLY A 46 -15.35 4.94 19.45
CA GLY A 46 -15.24 3.95 18.37
C GLY A 46 -13.84 3.39 18.10
N ASN A 47 -12.79 3.84 18.80
CA ASN A 47 -11.47 3.20 18.72
C ASN A 47 -11.31 2.14 19.83
N LEU A 48 -11.14 0.88 19.43
CA LEU A 48 -10.93 -0.29 20.31
C LEU A 48 -9.75 -0.10 21.28
N ASN A 49 -9.80 -0.73 22.46
CA ASN A 49 -8.66 -0.90 23.37
C ASN A 49 -7.53 -1.76 22.76
N THR A 50 -6.79 -1.17 21.83
CA THR A 50 -5.68 -1.79 21.11
C THR A 50 -4.43 -1.98 21.99
N ARG A 51 -3.59 -2.97 21.65
CA ARG A 51 -2.24 -3.18 22.24
C ARG A 51 -1.38 -1.91 22.20
N TYR A 52 -1.57 -1.03 21.22
CA TYR A 52 -0.95 0.29 21.18
C TYR A 52 -1.24 1.12 22.44
N PHE A 53 -2.47 1.10 22.96
CA PHE A 53 -2.83 1.83 24.18
C PHE A 53 -2.19 1.22 25.43
N HIS A 54 -2.18 -0.10 25.56
CA HIS A 54 -1.50 -0.78 26.66
C HIS A 54 0.01 -0.50 26.66
N ASN A 55 0.66 -0.49 25.50
CA ASN A 55 2.07 -0.12 25.36
C ASN A 55 2.30 1.35 25.76
N MET A 56 1.42 2.26 25.32
CA MET A 56 1.48 3.67 25.71
C MET A 56 1.34 3.86 27.23
N ALA A 57 0.37 3.18 27.86
CA ALA A 57 0.14 3.23 29.30
C ALA A 57 1.33 2.65 30.09
N SER A 58 1.87 1.52 29.64
CA SER A 58 3.03 0.86 30.25
C SER A 58 4.29 1.72 30.19
N VAL A 59 4.54 2.37 29.04
CA VAL A 59 5.69 3.28 28.91
C VAL A 59 5.49 4.54 29.77
N ARG A 60 4.26 5.06 29.85
CA ARG A 60 3.93 6.16 30.78
C ARG A 60 4.16 5.78 32.23
N ARG A 61 3.75 4.58 32.65
CA ARG A 61 4.00 4.03 33.98
C ARG A 61 5.50 4.00 34.26
N ARG A 62 6.32 3.47 33.35
CA ARG A 62 7.78 3.44 33.51
C ARG A 62 8.39 4.82 33.65
N LYS A 63 7.96 5.80 32.84
CA LYS A 63 8.51 7.16 32.86
C LYS A 63 8.09 7.94 34.12
N ASN A 64 6.85 7.76 34.56
CA ASN A 64 6.29 8.47 35.71
C ASN A 64 6.38 7.65 37.00
N LEU A 65 7.13 6.55 37.00
CA LEU A 65 7.36 5.77 38.21
C LEU A 65 8.21 6.63 39.14
N LEU A 66 7.61 7.10 40.22
CA LEU A 66 8.32 7.75 41.31
C LEU A 66 9.12 6.65 42.02
N VAL A 67 10.42 6.55 41.77
CA VAL A 67 11.24 5.48 42.37
C VAL A 67 11.56 5.81 43.84
N GLN A 68 11.92 7.07 44.10
CA GLN A 68 12.20 7.60 45.42
C GLN A 68 11.73 9.06 45.50
N LEU A 69 11.32 9.50 46.69
CA LEU A 69 11.09 10.92 47.01
C LEU A 69 12.07 11.35 48.10
N LYS A 70 12.54 12.59 48.01
CA LYS A 70 13.42 13.20 49.01
C LYS A 70 12.54 13.78 50.12
N HIS A 71 12.76 13.35 51.36
CA HIS A 71 12.14 13.92 52.55
C HIS A 71 12.67 15.33 52.82
N ASN A 72 11.94 16.12 53.61
CA ASN A 72 12.34 17.48 54.01
C ASN A 72 13.72 17.51 54.71
N ASP A 73 14.08 16.43 55.42
CA ASP A 73 15.39 16.27 56.07
C ASP A 73 16.52 15.85 55.12
N GLY A 74 16.25 15.83 53.81
CA GLY A 74 17.23 15.53 52.76
C GLY A 74 17.47 14.04 52.45
N LYS A 75 16.85 13.12 53.19
CA LYS A 75 16.97 11.66 52.98
C LYS A 75 16.06 11.16 51.84
N TRP A 76 16.57 10.27 50.98
CA TRP A 76 15.80 9.66 49.90
C TRP A 76 15.04 8.42 50.40
N VAL A 77 13.74 8.36 50.12
CA VAL A 77 12.83 7.30 50.58
C VAL A 77 12.22 6.61 49.36
N GLY A 78 12.36 5.29 49.25
CA GLY A 78 11.77 4.45 48.19
C GLY A 78 10.49 3.73 48.62
N TRP A 79 9.83 3.04 47.68
CA TRP A 79 8.62 2.26 47.95
C TRP A 79 8.76 1.27 49.11
N ASP A 80 9.93 0.66 49.23
CA ASP A 80 10.24 -0.38 50.21
C ASP A 80 10.56 0.22 51.60
N ASN A 81 10.91 1.51 51.65
CA ASN A 81 11.44 2.19 52.84
C ASN A 81 10.49 3.26 53.41
N GLY A 82 9.20 3.25 53.03
CA GLY A 82 8.19 4.13 53.63
C GLY A 82 7.65 5.26 52.73
N LEU A 83 7.93 5.24 51.43
CA LEU A 83 7.39 6.22 50.47
C LEU A 83 5.86 6.29 50.47
N LYS A 84 5.19 5.15 50.69
CA LYS A 84 3.72 5.06 50.83
C LYS A 84 3.24 5.94 51.99
N ASN A 85 3.87 5.81 53.15
CA ASN A 85 3.49 6.56 54.35
C ASN A 85 3.79 8.05 54.18
N LEU A 86 4.96 8.39 53.64
CA LEU A 86 5.34 9.78 53.33
C LEU A 86 4.34 10.46 52.39
N THR A 87 3.88 9.74 51.36
CA THR A 87 2.87 10.26 50.41
C THR A 87 1.52 10.47 51.08
N ILE A 88 1.09 9.54 51.93
CA ILE A 88 -0.16 9.65 52.69
C ILE A 88 -0.08 10.83 53.66
N THR A 89 0.97 10.93 54.47
CA THR A 89 1.20 12.03 55.42
C THR A 89 1.29 13.39 54.74
N PHE A 90 1.83 13.47 53.52
CA PHE A 90 1.88 14.72 52.76
C PHE A 90 0.51 15.18 52.22
N TYR A 91 -0.36 14.26 51.78
CA TYR A 91 -1.67 14.61 51.21
C TYR A 91 -2.79 14.75 52.25
N THR A 92 -2.85 13.91 53.29
CA THR A 92 -3.29 14.39 54.63
C THR A 92 -2.41 15.60 54.99
N ASN A 93 -2.62 16.50 55.94
CA ASN A 93 -1.84 17.77 56.01
C ASN A 93 -2.11 18.73 54.84
N LEU A 94 -1.88 18.38 53.56
CA LEU A 94 -2.22 19.26 52.42
C LEU A 94 -3.73 19.47 52.29
N PHE A 95 -4.53 18.41 52.48
CA PHE A 95 -5.99 18.44 52.46
C PHE A 95 -6.61 18.58 53.85
N SER A 96 -5.79 18.76 54.89
CA SER A 96 -6.22 19.00 56.27
C SER A 96 -5.91 20.45 56.61
N SER A 97 -6.86 21.36 56.35
CA SER A 97 -6.62 22.80 56.42
C SER A 97 -6.23 23.29 57.82
N ASN A 98 -5.19 24.12 57.90
CA ASN A 98 -5.13 25.17 58.92
C ASN A 98 -6.21 26.23 58.61
N GLN A 99 -6.78 26.83 59.65
CA GLN A 99 -7.80 27.88 59.57
C GLN A 99 -7.35 29.03 58.66
N GLY A 100 -7.98 29.15 57.49
CA GLY A 100 -7.79 30.22 56.54
C GLY A 100 -9.03 30.34 55.66
N SER A 101 -9.57 31.55 55.59
CA SER A 101 -10.81 31.94 54.90
C SER A 101 -11.12 31.12 53.64
N MET A 102 -12.33 30.53 53.64
CA MET A 102 -12.92 29.91 52.47
C MET A 102 -13.26 31.00 51.46
N HIS A 103 -12.33 31.30 50.55
CA HIS A 103 -12.69 31.94 49.29
C HIS A 103 -13.26 30.86 48.37
N GLU A 104 -14.55 30.95 48.03
CA GLU A 104 -15.12 30.23 46.90
C GLU A 104 -14.31 30.59 45.65
N ILE A 105 -13.49 29.66 45.17
CA ILE A 105 -12.98 29.69 43.80
C ILE A 105 -14.03 28.98 42.94
N LEU A 106 -15.15 29.66 42.74
CA LEU A 106 -16.04 29.40 41.61
C LEU A 106 -15.45 30.09 40.39
N GLU A 107 -14.48 29.47 39.74
CA GLU A 107 -14.19 29.74 38.33
C GLU A 107 -13.37 28.59 37.73
N MET A 108 -14.06 27.49 37.41
CA MET A 108 -13.65 26.69 36.26
C MET A 108 -14.26 27.35 35.04
N ASP A 109 -13.44 28.10 34.31
CA ASP A 109 -13.71 28.55 32.96
C ASP A 109 -14.08 27.31 32.11
N ARG A 110 -15.38 27.09 31.96
CA ARG A 110 -15.89 26.19 30.94
C ARG A 110 -15.54 26.87 29.64
N MET A 111 -14.50 26.40 28.97
CA MET A 111 -14.38 26.62 27.54
C MET A 111 -15.66 26.10 26.89
N GLN A 112 -16.60 27.01 26.66
CA GLN A 112 -17.67 26.88 25.70
C GLN A 112 -16.98 26.60 24.36
N ASN A 113 -16.91 25.33 23.99
CA ASN A 113 -16.86 24.99 22.60
C ASN A 113 -18.16 25.54 22.01
N HIS A 114 -18.08 26.70 21.36
CA HIS A 114 -19.03 27.08 20.33
C HIS A 114 -18.95 26.02 19.23
N GLY A 115 -19.69 24.94 19.44
CA GLY A 115 -20.12 24.03 18.39
C GLY A 115 -21.12 24.79 17.53
N GLN A 116 -20.63 25.52 16.54
CA GLN A 116 -21.39 25.59 15.30
C GLN A 116 -21.13 24.28 14.56
N SER A 117 -22.14 23.43 14.69
CA SER A 117 -22.48 22.32 13.80
C SER A 117 -22.17 22.66 12.35
N ASN A 118 -21.13 22.02 11.81
CA ASN A 118 -21.07 21.70 10.39
C ASN A 118 -21.21 20.18 10.27
N GLU A 119 -22.42 19.70 10.55
CA GLU A 119 -22.89 18.42 10.02
C GLU A 119 -22.98 18.57 8.51
N LYS A 120 -21.90 18.17 7.82
CA LYS A 120 -22.04 17.57 6.49
C LYS A 120 -21.73 16.11 6.64
N VAL A 121 -22.80 15.36 6.89
CA VAL A 121 -22.89 13.93 6.69
C VAL A 121 -22.43 13.66 5.25
N TYR A 122 -21.23 13.12 5.09
CA TYR A 122 -20.85 12.48 3.83
C TYR A 122 -21.43 11.07 3.87
N GLU A 123 -22.65 10.93 3.35
CA GLU A 123 -23.15 9.64 2.90
C GLU A 123 -22.17 9.07 1.87
N CYS A 124 -21.62 7.90 2.21
CA CYS A 124 -20.80 7.12 1.30
C CYS A 124 -21.75 6.56 0.23
N SER A 125 -21.87 7.30 -0.88
CA SER A 125 -22.65 6.89 -2.04
C SER A 125 -22.11 5.57 -2.59
N ASN A 126 -23.04 4.63 -2.76
CA ASN A 126 -22.88 3.43 -3.55
C ASN A 126 -22.42 3.79 -4.96
N TYR A 127 -21.14 3.60 -5.27
CA TYR A 127 -20.64 3.68 -6.65
C TYR A 127 -20.91 2.38 -7.40
N GLY A 128 -22.19 2.16 -7.71
CA GLY A 128 -22.63 1.37 -8.85
C GLY A 128 -22.75 2.29 -10.06
N GLY A 129 -21.63 2.58 -10.73
CA GLY A 129 -21.59 3.39 -11.94
C GLY A 129 -20.41 2.97 -12.81
N PRO A 130 -20.45 3.21 -14.14
CA PRO A 130 -19.49 2.66 -15.08
C PRO A 130 -18.07 3.10 -14.68
N LYS A 131 -17.12 2.15 -14.67
CA LYS A 131 -15.71 2.37 -14.31
C LYS A 131 -15.06 3.37 -15.27
N CYS A 132 -15.23 4.65 -15.02
CA CYS A 132 -14.50 5.72 -15.71
C CYS A 132 -13.01 5.50 -15.49
N LEU A 133 -12.23 5.46 -16.57
CA LEU A 133 -10.79 5.29 -16.54
C LEU A 133 -10.15 6.41 -15.68
N HIS A 134 -9.75 6.12 -14.44
CA HIS A 134 -9.16 7.14 -13.56
C HIS A 134 -7.98 7.86 -14.27
N PRO A 135 -7.89 9.21 -14.25
CA PRO A 135 -6.88 9.98 -14.98
C PRO A 135 -5.45 9.48 -14.77
N TRP A 136 -5.12 9.08 -13.54
CA TRP A 136 -3.83 8.53 -13.13
C TRP A 136 -3.35 7.33 -13.96
N LYS A 137 -4.29 6.56 -14.51
CA LYS A 137 -3.99 5.35 -15.30
C LYS A 137 -3.45 5.68 -16.68
N ILE A 138 -3.93 6.77 -17.29
CA ILE A 138 -3.40 7.28 -18.56
C ILE A 138 -1.95 7.77 -18.36
N TYR A 139 -1.67 8.43 -17.23
CA TYR A 139 -0.33 8.90 -16.90
C TYR A 139 0.66 7.76 -16.62
N SER A 140 0.24 6.67 -15.99
CA SER A 140 1.11 5.51 -15.78
C SER A 140 1.39 4.78 -17.09
N ASP A 141 0.37 4.54 -17.92
CA ASP A 141 0.52 3.84 -19.20
C ASP A 141 1.46 4.64 -20.14
N ASN A 142 1.28 5.96 -20.22
CA ASN A 142 2.17 6.84 -20.98
C ASN A 142 3.62 6.83 -20.45
N ALA A 143 3.80 6.84 -19.13
CA ALA A 143 5.13 6.75 -18.53
C ALA A 143 5.80 5.42 -18.84
N MET A 144 5.07 4.30 -18.75
CA MET A 144 5.57 2.97 -19.09
C MET A 144 6.05 2.90 -20.54
N ILE A 145 5.24 3.38 -21.48
CA ILE A 145 5.59 3.35 -22.91
C ILE A 145 6.84 4.22 -23.16
N SER A 146 6.89 5.41 -22.58
CA SER A 146 8.04 6.31 -22.72
C SER A 146 9.32 5.68 -22.18
N LEU A 147 9.28 5.11 -20.96
CA LEU A 147 10.44 4.48 -20.34
C LEU A 147 10.91 3.26 -21.13
N GLU A 148 9.99 2.47 -21.66
CA GLU A 148 10.29 1.29 -22.46
C GLU A 148 10.90 1.65 -23.81
N THR A 149 10.40 2.72 -24.43
CA THR A 149 10.93 3.30 -25.67
C THR A 149 12.35 3.82 -25.48
N MET A 150 12.60 4.54 -24.38
CA MET A 150 13.94 5.03 -24.06
C MET A 150 14.92 3.89 -23.79
N HIS A 151 14.48 2.86 -23.06
CA HIS A 151 15.28 1.65 -22.83
C HIS A 151 15.60 0.94 -24.16
N TYR A 152 14.62 0.81 -25.07
CA TYR A 152 14.85 0.26 -26.41
C TYR A 152 15.92 1.01 -27.19
N LEU A 153 15.80 2.34 -27.26
CA LEU A 153 16.70 3.19 -28.04
C LEU A 153 18.13 3.23 -27.48
N LYS A 154 18.28 3.07 -26.16
CA LYS A 154 19.59 2.96 -25.51
C LYS A 154 20.35 1.70 -25.92
N LEU A 155 19.64 0.60 -26.15
CA LEU A 155 20.25 -0.70 -26.47
C LEU A 155 20.54 -0.90 -27.96
N LYS A 156 20.01 -0.02 -28.82
CA LYS A 156 20.31 0.01 -30.26
C LYS A 156 21.71 0.59 -30.50
N THR A 157 22.73 -0.22 -30.27
CA THR A 157 24.15 0.11 -30.50
C THR A 157 24.74 -0.52 -31.76
N GLN A 158 24.06 -1.50 -32.40
CA GLN A 158 24.67 -2.38 -33.41
C GLN A 158 24.13 -2.27 -34.86
N ARG A 159 23.37 -1.24 -35.23
CA ARG A 159 22.93 -1.07 -36.65
C ARG A 159 23.32 0.29 -37.23
N LYS A 160 23.66 0.32 -38.52
CA LYS A 160 24.02 1.50 -39.36
C LYS A 160 22.95 2.61 -39.44
N LYS A 161 21.80 2.49 -38.76
CA LYS A 161 20.67 3.42 -38.83
C LYS A 161 20.38 4.00 -37.44
N GLY A 162 20.42 5.33 -37.32
CA GLY A 162 20.03 6.05 -36.12
C GLY A 162 18.50 6.13 -35.98
N TYR A 163 18.00 6.08 -34.75
CA TYR A 163 16.58 6.21 -34.43
C TYR A 163 16.35 7.42 -33.52
N VAL A 164 15.16 8.02 -33.63
CA VAL A 164 14.72 9.16 -32.81
C VAL A 164 13.33 8.88 -32.25
N ALA A 165 13.15 9.11 -30.95
CA ALA A 165 11.84 9.21 -30.35
C ALA A 165 11.55 10.67 -30.03
N LEU A 166 10.36 11.12 -30.45
CA LEU A 166 9.78 12.37 -29.98
C LEU A 166 8.91 12.05 -28.76
N ARG A 167 9.29 12.60 -27.61
CA ARG A 167 8.51 12.50 -26.37
C ARG A 167 7.58 13.71 -26.28
N GLN A 168 6.29 13.51 -26.54
CA GLN A 168 5.29 14.57 -26.41
C GLN A 168 4.77 14.67 -24.97
N HIS A 169 4.42 15.87 -24.55
CA HIS A 169 3.79 16.09 -23.24
C HIS A 169 2.32 15.61 -23.32
N LEU A 170 1.96 14.62 -22.49
CA LEU A 170 0.61 14.02 -22.33
C LEU A 170 0.09 13.05 -23.41
N PHE A 171 0.72 12.94 -24.58
CA PHE A 171 0.29 11.98 -25.62
C PHE A 171 1.46 11.19 -26.21
N HIS A 172 1.11 10.12 -26.94
CA HIS A 172 1.96 9.00 -27.37
C HIS A 172 3.41 9.38 -27.71
N THR A 173 4.34 8.48 -27.36
CA THR A 173 5.70 8.51 -27.91
C THR A 173 5.64 7.96 -29.33
N TYR A 174 6.00 8.78 -30.31
CA TYR A 174 6.02 8.39 -31.71
C TYR A 174 7.44 7.96 -32.11
N PHE A 175 7.56 6.78 -32.72
CA PHE A 175 8.78 6.37 -33.41
C PHE A 175 8.82 7.05 -34.77
N LEU A 176 9.69 8.06 -34.94
CA LEU A 176 9.90 8.70 -36.23
C LEU A 176 10.90 7.86 -37.03
N ARG A 177 10.41 7.19 -38.08
CA ARG A 177 11.23 6.50 -39.07
C ARG A 177 11.22 7.34 -40.34
N THR A 178 12.27 8.16 -40.54
CA THR A 178 12.55 8.87 -41.82
C THR A 178 11.31 9.41 -42.54
N THR A 179 10.40 10.04 -41.82
CA THR A 179 9.19 10.67 -42.39
C THR A 179 9.42 12.16 -42.59
N PRO A 180 8.94 12.75 -43.70
CA PRO A 180 8.95 14.20 -43.88
C PRO A 180 8.21 14.88 -42.73
N CYS A 181 8.75 15.98 -42.22
CA CYS A 181 8.25 16.70 -41.03
C CYS A 181 6.84 17.29 -41.18
N THR A 182 6.20 17.16 -42.34
CA THR A 182 4.86 17.69 -42.64
C THR A 182 3.75 17.01 -41.82
N PHE A 183 3.92 15.75 -41.41
CA PHE A 183 2.90 15.01 -40.64
C PHE A 183 2.69 15.55 -39.21
N LEU A 184 3.71 16.17 -38.59
CA LEU A 184 3.61 16.69 -37.22
C LEU A 184 2.87 18.03 -37.12
N ARG A 185 2.70 18.77 -38.23
CA ARG A 185 2.03 20.09 -38.23
C ARG A 185 0.51 20.01 -38.09
N GLN A 186 -0.11 18.86 -38.40
CA GLN A 186 -1.57 18.72 -38.43
C GLN A 186 -2.19 18.22 -37.11
N ARG A 187 -1.39 17.93 -36.08
CA ARG A 187 -1.87 17.62 -34.72
C ARG A 187 -1.30 18.62 -33.73
N LEU A 188 -2.09 18.95 -32.70
CA LEU A 188 -1.82 19.88 -31.59
C LEU A 188 -0.63 19.44 -30.71
N VAL A 189 0.56 19.28 -31.29
CA VAL A 189 1.79 18.91 -30.59
C VAL A 189 2.40 20.16 -30.00
N ASN A 190 2.46 20.23 -28.67
CA ASN A 190 3.17 21.30 -27.99
C ASN A 190 4.69 21.04 -28.08
N LEU A 191 5.32 21.61 -29.10
CA LEU A 191 6.76 21.46 -29.36
C LEU A 191 7.63 22.06 -28.24
N GLN A 192 7.17 23.11 -27.55
CA GLN A 192 7.88 23.72 -26.43
C GLN A 192 7.96 22.82 -25.20
N LYS A 193 7.01 21.89 -25.04
CA LYS A 193 6.97 20.90 -23.93
C LYS A 193 7.41 19.50 -24.35
N SER A 194 7.76 19.31 -25.62
CA SER A 194 8.24 18.04 -26.14
C SER A 194 9.75 17.95 -25.97
N ASP A 195 10.27 16.73 -25.91
CA ASP A 195 11.71 16.50 -25.87
C ASP A 195 12.13 15.42 -26.88
N LEU A 196 13.34 15.54 -27.42
CA LEU A 196 13.90 14.55 -28.35
C LEU A 196 14.85 13.59 -27.64
N TYR A 197 14.69 12.29 -27.88
CA TYR A 197 15.65 11.27 -27.47
C TYR A 197 16.24 10.57 -28.68
N PHE A 198 17.55 10.65 -28.83
CA PHE A 198 18.28 10.02 -29.91
C PHE A 198 18.90 8.70 -29.46
N SER A 199 18.90 7.70 -30.34
CA SER A 199 19.71 6.49 -30.13
C SER A 199 21.20 6.83 -30.10
N GLN A 200 22.01 5.98 -29.46
CA GLN A 200 23.47 6.19 -29.39
C GLN A 200 24.13 6.23 -30.77
N ASN A 201 23.54 5.54 -31.76
CA ASN A 201 24.06 5.44 -33.12
C ASN A 201 23.64 6.58 -34.07
N THR A 202 22.93 7.60 -33.59
CA THR A 202 22.50 8.71 -34.46
C THR A 202 23.66 9.70 -34.67
N LEU A 203 24.05 9.92 -35.93
CA LEU A 203 25.09 10.87 -36.34
C LEU A 203 24.79 12.29 -35.86
N LYS A 204 25.83 13.06 -35.50
CA LYS A 204 25.70 14.42 -34.95
C LYS A 204 24.98 15.36 -35.93
N ASP A 205 25.28 15.27 -37.21
CA ASP A 205 24.70 16.16 -38.24
C ASP A 205 23.19 15.93 -38.36
N ILE A 206 22.76 14.67 -38.32
CA ILE A 206 21.34 14.30 -38.30
C ILE A 206 20.66 14.79 -37.02
N LYS A 207 21.33 14.71 -35.86
CA LYS A 207 20.79 15.27 -34.60
C LYS A 207 20.58 16.77 -34.71
N ILE A 208 21.54 17.50 -35.28
CA ILE A 208 21.47 18.96 -35.46
C ILE A 208 20.35 19.31 -36.44
N ALA A 209 20.27 18.63 -37.59
CA ALA A 209 19.23 18.84 -38.59
C ALA A 209 17.82 18.63 -38.01
N ILE A 210 17.60 17.55 -37.26
CA ILE A 210 16.31 17.24 -36.63
C ILE A 210 15.97 18.24 -35.52
N LYS A 211 16.95 18.66 -34.71
CA LYS A 211 16.76 19.70 -33.68
C LYS A 211 16.33 21.02 -34.31
N HIS A 212 16.99 21.43 -35.40
CA HIS A 212 16.68 22.67 -36.10
C HIS A 212 15.31 22.60 -36.79
N ALA A 213 15.00 21.48 -37.46
CA ALA A 213 13.72 21.29 -38.15
C ALA A 213 12.52 21.26 -37.19
N LEU A 214 12.67 20.69 -35.99
CA LEU A 214 11.57 20.57 -35.02
C LEU A 214 11.52 21.70 -33.99
N GLY A 215 12.64 22.41 -33.76
CA GLY A 215 12.74 23.43 -32.70
C GLY A 215 12.64 22.87 -31.28
N VAL A 216 12.99 21.59 -31.08
CA VAL A 216 12.81 20.86 -29.81
C VAL A 216 14.15 20.57 -29.13
N LYS A 217 14.19 20.65 -27.79
CA LYS A 217 15.39 20.37 -26.99
C LYS A 217 15.67 18.85 -26.90
N GLU A 218 16.95 18.46 -26.88
CA GLU A 218 17.35 17.07 -26.62
C GLU A 218 17.29 16.77 -25.12
N ILE A 219 16.80 15.59 -24.77
CA ILE A 219 16.74 15.09 -23.41
C ILE A 219 18.16 14.92 -22.84
N ALA A 220 18.49 15.67 -21.80
CA ALA A 220 19.63 15.38 -20.95
C ALA A 220 19.45 14.04 -20.23
N THR A 221 20.53 13.27 -20.05
CA THR A 221 20.52 11.93 -19.42
C THR A 221 19.95 11.92 -17.99
N SER A 222 19.89 13.09 -17.33
CA SER A 222 19.36 13.32 -15.99
C SER A 222 17.93 13.89 -15.94
N SER A 223 17.25 14.06 -17.08
CA SER A 223 15.93 14.71 -17.10
C SER A 223 14.83 13.83 -16.49
N LYS A 224 13.77 14.48 -15.99
CA LYS A 224 12.58 13.81 -15.47
C LYS A 224 11.45 13.82 -16.51
N TYR A 225 10.63 12.77 -16.54
CA TYR A 225 9.39 12.70 -17.28
C TYR A 225 8.22 12.55 -16.31
N LEU A 226 7.23 13.45 -16.34
CA LEU A 226 6.09 13.41 -15.42
C LEU A 226 6.51 13.30 -13.92
N GLY A 227 7.69 13.81 -13.58
CA GLY A 227 8.27 13.70 -12.23
C GLY A 227 8.97 12.37 -11.90
N LEU A 228 9.10 11.47 -12.87
CA LEU A 228 9.84 10.20 -12.80
C LEU A 228 11.22 10.33 -13.46
N PRO A 229 12.22 9.54 -13.02
CA PRO A 229 13.52 9.50 -13.69
C PRO A 229 13.39 8.88 -15.09
N SER A 230 13.83 9.59 -16.13
CA SER A 230 13.70 9.12 -17.52
C SER A 230 14.65 7.96 -17.85
N ILE A 231 15.77 7.84 -17.12
CA ILE A 231 16.74 6.75 -17.27
C ILE A 231 17.07 6.19 -15.90
N VAL A 232 16.86 4.89 -15.71
CA VAL A 232 17.27 4.20 -14.49
C VAL A 232 18.62 3.51 -14.71
N GLY A 233 19.69 4.12 -14.19
CA GLY A 233 21.05 3.61 -14.24
C GLY A 233 21.40 2.63 -13.10
N ARG A 234 22.70 2.34 -12.95
CA ARG A 234 23.21 1.41 -11.91
C ARG A 234 23.04 1.96 -10.48
N LYS A 235 23.17 3.27 -10.29
CA LYS A 235 23.03 3.94 -8.98
C LYS A 235 21.56 4.20 -8.63
N LYS A 236 20.78 3.14 -8.41
CA LYS A 236 19.35 3.22 -8.10
C LYS A 236 19.05 4.05 -6.85
N LYS A 237 19.91 3.99 -5.82
CA LYS A 237 19.74 4.76 -4.57
C LYS A 237 19.63 6.26 -4.86
N ASP A 238 20.57 6.80 -5.61
CA ASP A 238 20.63 8.23 -5.94
C ASP A 238 19.44 8.66 -6.79
N ILE A 239 18.98 7.76 -7.67
CA ILE A 239 17.83 7.98 -8.53
C ILE A 239 16.53 8.04 -7.73
N PHE A 240 16.38 7.28 -6.65
CA PHE A 240 15.16 7.30 -5.82
C PHE A 240 15.26 8.22 -4.59
N GLN A 241 16.44 8.79 -4.32
CA GLN A 241 16.67 9.69 -3.19
C GLN A 241 15.74 10.91 -3.22
N TYR A 242 15.39 11.43 -4.41
CA TYR A 242 14.46 12.56 -4.52
C TYR A 242 13.07 12.26 -3.93
N VAL A 243 12.65 10.99 -3.87
CA VAL A 243 11.36 10.59 -3.27
C VAL A 243 11.42 10.79 -1.77
N LEU A 244 12.51 10.34 -1.15
CA LEU A 244 12.79 10.58 0.27
C LEU A 244 12.88 12.09 0.54
N ASP A 245 13.57 12.85 -0.31
CA ASP A 245 13.69 14.30 -0.14
C ASP A 245 12.32 15.01 -0.24
N LYS A 246 11.43 14.56 -1.13
CA LYS A 246 10.05 15.08 -1.22
C LYS A 246 9.27 14.80 0.05
N VAL A 247 9.34 13.57 0.56
CA VAL A 247 8.72 13.17 1.83
C VAL A 247 9.25 14.04 2.97
N TRP A 248 10.56 14.15 3.10
CA TRP A 248 11.23 14.92 4.14
C TRP A 248 10.86 16.40 4.09
N LYS A 249 10.96 17.04 2.91
CA LYS A 249 10.59 18.44 2.71
C LYS A 249 9.12 18.70 3.06
N LYS A 250 8.21 17.77 2.71
CA LYS A 250 6.79 17.90 3.08
C LYS A 250 6.60 17.87 4.60
N MET A 251 7.31 16.96 5.28
CA MET A 251 7.23 16.80 6.73
C MET A 251 7.88 17.95 7.51
N GLN A 252 8.93 18.57 6.97
CA GLN A 252 9.57 19.75 7.56
C GLN A 252 8.68 20.99 7.53
N ARG A 253 7.84 21.14 6.49
CA ARG A 253 6.91 22.28 6.36
C ARG A 253 5.82 22.30 7.44
N TRP A 254 5.57 21.19 8.09
CA TRP A 254 4.56 21.08 9.13
C TRP A 254 5.13 21.57 10.46
N LYS A 255 4.65 22.73 10.95
CA LYS A 255 4.96 23.25 12.28
C LYS A 255 4.45 22.28 13.36
N GLN A 256 5.33 21.37 13.80
CA GLN A 256 5.01 20.25 14.69
C GLN A 256 4.43 20.67 16.06
N LYS A 257 4.61 21.95 16.45
CA LYS A 257 4.11 22.52 17.71
C LYS A 257 2.57 22.45 17.83
N TYR A 258 1.83 22.42 16.72
CA TYR A 258 0.37 22.55 16.72
C TYR A 258 -0.40 21.27 16.36
N PHE A 259 0.28 20.19 15.96
CA PHE A 259 -0.44 18.98 15.55
C PHE A 259 -0.75 18.07 16.74
N PHE A 260 -2.04 17.85 16.99
CA PHE A 260 -2.52 16.73 17.78
C PHE A 260 -2.12 15.40 17.11
N ARG A 261 -2.10 14.32 17.90
CA ARG A 261 -1.66 13.00 17.43
C ARG A 261 -2.56 12.46 16.30
N ALA A 262 -3.87 12.72 16.35
CA ALA A 262 -4.81 12.43 15.28
C ALA A 262 -4.41 13.12 13.95
N GLY A 263 -4.06 14.40 14.02
CA GLY A 263 -3.61 15.16 12.86
C GLY A 263 -2.34 14.58 12.23
N LYS A 264 -1.37 14.14 13.05
CA LYS A 264 -0.18 13.44 12.54
C LYS A 264 -0.52 12.14 11.82
N GLU A 265 -1.48 11.38 12.33
CA GLU A 265 -1.91 10.12 11.73
C GLU A 265 -2.50 10.36 10.33
N ILE A 266 -3.45 11.29 10.24
CA ILE A 266 -4.09 11.67 8.99
C ILE A 266 -3.04 12.14 7.98
N LEU A 267 -2.16 13.07 8.36
CA LEU A 267 -1.11 13.59 7.47
C LEU A 267 -0.17 12.50 6.95
N LEU A 268 0.23 11.55 7.80
CA LEU A 268 1.07 10.44 7.39
C LEU A 268 0.34 9.53 6.39
N LYS A 269 -0.93 9.19 6.65
CA LYS A 269 -1.71 8.28 5.81
C LYS A 269 -2.13 8.88 4.47
N THR A 270 -2.62 10.12 4.47
CA THR A 270 -3.22 10.74 3.28
C THR A 270 -2.20 11.48 2.43
N VAL A 271 -1.19 12.10 3.07
CA VAL A 271 -0.20 12.91 2.35
C VAL A 271 1.10 12.16 2.17
N VAL A 272 1.76 11.73 3.26
CA VAL A 272 3.11 11.16 3.16
C VAL A 272 3.12 9.85 2.37
N GLN A 273 2.22 8.93 2.70
CA GLN A 273 2.11 7.65 1.98
C GLN A 273 1.68 7.82 0.52
N ALA A 274 1.04 8.93 0.14
CA ALA A 274 0.61 9.17 -1.24
C ALA A 274 1.73 9.71 -2.15
N ILE A 275 2.73 10.41 -1.59
CA ILE A 275 3.86 10.98 -2.33
C ILE A 275 4.60 9.95 -3.20
N PRO A 276 4.98 8.76 -2.69
CA PRO A 276 5.70 7.77 -3.48
C PRO A 276 4.80 7.00 -4.47
N ASN A 277 3.47 7.17 -4.46
CA ASN A 277 2.56 6.29 -5.21
C ASN A 277 2.89 6.18 -6.68
N TYR A 278 3.07 7.33 -7.33
CA TYR A 278 3.32 7.36 -8.77
C TYR A 278 4.63 6.63 -9.16
N VAL A 279 5.64 6.68 -8.29
CA VAL A 279 6.91 5.98 -8.48
C VAL A 279 6.75 4.48 -8.22
N MET A 280 6.09 4.14 -7.11
CA MET A 280 5.88 2.76 -6.67
C MET A 280 4.95 1.97 -7.59
N MET A 281 4.12 2.63 -8.40
CA MET A 281 3.33 1.95 -9.44
C MET A 281 4.16 1.39 -10.59
N LEU A 282 5.36 1.93 -10.83
CA LEU A 282 6.18 1.62 -12.02
C LEU A 282 7.53 1.00 -11.67
N PHE A 283 8.05 1.31 -10.49
CA PHE A 283 9.37 0.92 -10.07
C PHE A 283 9.33 0.20 -8.73
N LEU A 284 10.13 -0.86 -8.63
CA LEU A 284 10.50 -1.47 -7.37
C LEU A 284 11.49 -0.52 -6.69
N VAL A 285 11.05 0.10 -5.60
CA VAL A 285 11.86 1.01 -4.82
C VAL A 285 12.86 0.19 -3.99
N PRO A 286 14.16 0.56 -3.95
CA PRO A 286 15.14 -0.17 -3.15
C PRO A 286 14.74 -0.21 -1.67
N THR A 287 14.89 -1.37 -1.03
CA THR A 287 14.55 -1.59 0.39
C THR A 287 15.14 -0.52 1.30
N ARG A 288 16.41 -0.15 1.10
CA ARG A 288 17.07 0.92 1.89
C ARG A 288 16.36 2.27 1.80
N THR A 289 15.77 2.60 0.65
CA THR A 289 15.00 3.84 0.46
C THR A 289 13.65 3.72 1.19
N CYS A 290 12.98 2.57 1.10
CA CYS A 290 11.76 2.30 1.88
C CYS A 290 12.02 2.43 3.38
N ASP A 291 13.05 1.78 3.90
CA ASP A 291 13.46 1.86 5.31
C ASP A 291 13.73 3.30 5.76
N SER A 292 14.34 4.10 4.87
CA SER A 292 14.65 5.50 5.17
C SER A 292 13.38 6.36 5.23
N ILE A 293 12.41 6.11 4.35
CA ILE A 293 11.09 6.76 4.38
C ILE A 293 10.36 6.37 5.67
N GLU A 294 10.34 5.08 6.01
CA GLU A 294 9.69 4.58 7.23
C GLU A 294 10.34 5.12 8.50
N LYS A 295 11.68 5.21 8.55
CA LYS A 295 12.40 5.86 9.65
C LYS A 295 12.01 7.33 9.79
N ALA A 296 11.86 8.06 8.68
CA ALA A 296 11.41 9.45 8.72
C ALA A 296 9.97 9.56 9.26
N MET A 297 9.05 8.73 8.76
CA MET A 297 7.66 8.68 9.22
C MET A 297 7.56 8.33 10.71
N ASN A 298 8.31 7.31 11.14
CA ASN A 298 8.39 6.88 12.54
C ASN A 298 8.93 8.00 13.44
N GLY A 299 9.99 8.68 13.01
CA GLY A 299 10.52 9.84 13.70
C GLY A 299 9.48 10.96 13.88
N PHE A 300 8.76 11.31 12.81
CA PHE A 300 7.72 12.35 12.86
C PHE A 300 6.53 11.98 13.75
N TRP A 301 6.10 10.71 13.69
CA TRP A 301 5.04 10.18 14.54
C TRP A 301 5.38 10.34 16.02
N TRP A 302 6.60 9.96 16.41
CA TRP A 302 7.00 9.96 17.81
C TRP A 302 7.48 11.30 18.36
N ARG A 303 7.96 12.23 17.52
CA ARG A 303 8.40 13.58 17.94
C ARG A 303 7.37 14.28 18.85
N GLY A 304 7.85 14.87 19.95
CA GLY A 304 7.05 15.56 20.96
C GLY A 304 6.49 16.91 20.50
N LYS A 305 5.61 17.51 21.32
CA LYS A 305 5.23 18.93 21.16
C LYS A 305 6.47 19.80 21.40
N GLY A 306 6.58 20.93 20.70
CA GLY A 306 7.72 21.86 20.85
C GLY A 306 9.00 21.45 20.13
N GLY A 307 8.99 20.39 19.31
CA GLY A 307 10.15 19.99 18.51
C GLY A 307 11.17 19.11 19.25
N ASP A 308 10.85 18.66 20.47
CA ASP A 308 11.71 17.75 21.23
C ASP A 308 12.07 16.50 20.39
N PRO A 309 13.35 16.31 20.05
CA PRO A 309 13.81 15.15 19.29
C PRO A 309 13.63 13.84 20.07
N ARG A 310 13.46 13.88 21.41
CA ARG A 310 13.31 12.72 22.30
C ARG A 310 11.85 12.35 22.54
N GLY A 311 11.05 12.40 21.47
CA GLY A 311 9.71 11.85 21.48
C GLY A 311 9.70 10.37 21.90
N MET A 312 8.90 10.04 22.91
CA MET A 312 8.86 8.70 23.52
C MET A 312 8.33 7.65 22.55
N ARG A 313 9.19 6.72 22.11
CA ARG A 313 8.83 5.65 21.16
C ARG A 313 8.27 4.45 21.93
N CYS A 314 6.95 4.28 21.89
CA CYS A 314 6.29 3.19 22.62
C CYS A 314 6.09 1.93 21.78
N MET A 315 6.30 2.01 20.46
CA MET A 315 6.09 0.91 19.53
C MET A 315 6.96 1.09 18.29
N ALA A 316 7.44 -0.03 17.72
CA ALA A 316 8.14 -0.06 16.45
C ALA A 316 7.20 0.25 15.28
N TRP A 317 7.76 0.72 14.15
CA TRP A 317 6.99 1.07 12.95
C TRP A 317 6.11 -0.09 12.46
N LYS A 318 6.67 -1.30 12.35
CA LYS A 318 5.92 -2.52 12.01
C LYS A 318 4.72 -2.77 12.91
N GLY A 319 4.83 -2.49 14.21
CA GLY A 319 3.71 -2.59 15.14
C GLY A 319 2.61 -1.57 14.85
N LEU A 320 2.98 -0.36 14.43
CA LEU A 320 2.04 0.68 14.02
C LEU A 320 1.36 0.37 12.68
N CYS A 321 2.00 -0.44 11.82
CA CYS A 321 1.45 -0.87 10.54
C CYS A 321 0.38 -1.95 10.65
N LYS A 322 0.32 -2.68 11.77
CA LYS A 322 -0.70 -3.71 12.00
C LYS A 322 -2.13 -3.13 11.98
N ARG A 323 -3.11 -4.03 11.78
CA ARG A 323 -4.53 -3.69 11.86
C ARG A 323 -4.88 -3.13 13.25
N LYS A 324 -5.97 -2.37 13.35
CA LYS A 324 -6.43 -1.87 14.66
C LYS A 324 -6.74 -3.04 15.61
N GLU A 325 -7.37 -4.08 15.07
CA GLU A 325 -7.68 -5.34 15.77
C GLU A 325 -6.42 -5.97 16.39
N ASP A 326 -5.30 -6.00 15.66
CA ASP A 326 -4.02 -6.56 16.10
C ASP A 326 -3.19 -5.61 17.00
N GLY A 327 -3.77 -4.45 17.35
CA GLY A 327 -3.11 -3.50 18.22
C GLY A 327 -2.31 -2.39 17.52
N GLY A 328 -2.43 -2.24 16.20
CA GLY A 328 -1.73 -1.24 15.39
C GLY A 328 -2.60 -0.03 15.00
N LEU A 329 -2.07 0.79 14.09
CA LEU A 329 -2.73 2.01 13.60
C LEU A 329 -2.97 1.99 12.09
N VAL A 330 -2.79 0.85 11.41
CA VAL A 330 -3.06 0.71 9.97
C VAL A 330 -2.22 1.68 9.13
N PHE A 331 -0.97 1.93 9.52
CA PHE A 331 0.01 2.46 8.56
C PHE A 331 0.41 1.36 7.57
N ARG A 332 0.88 1.74 6.39
CA ARG A 332 1.35 0.80 5.38
C ARG A 332 2.86 0.74 5.41
N GLU A 333 3.41 -0.46 5.43
CA GLU A 333 4.81 -0.69 5.11
C GLU A 333 5.04 -0.29 3.64
N VAL A 334 6.07 0.51 3.40
CA VAL A 334 6.32 1.13 2.09
C VAL A 334 6.69 0.06 1.06
N GLN A 335 7.45 -0.95 1.48
CA GLN A 335 7.87 -2.05 0.62
C GLN A 335 6.67 -2.92 0.20
N ASP A 336 5.84 -3.36 1.13
CA ASP A 336 4.66 -4.20 0.81
C ASP A 336 3.66 -3.43 -0.04
N PHE A 337 3.48 -2.15 0.24
CA PHE A 337 2.60 -1.31 -0.56
C PHE A 337 3.17 -1.06 -1.97
N ASN A 338 4.49 -0.99 -2.13
CA ASN A 338 5.12 -0.93 -3.45
C ASN A 338 4.88 -2.22 -4.24
N LEU A 339 5.06 -3.40 -3.61
CA LEU A 339 4.76 -4.68 -4.23
C LEU A 339 3.29 -4.79 -4.65
N ALA A 340 2.36 -4.39 -3.77
CA ALA A 340 0.93 -4.38 -4.08
C ALA A 340 0.59 -3.45 -5.26
N MET A 341 1.25 -2.30 -5.38
CA MET A 341 1.04 -1.42 -6.53
C MET A 341 1.64 -1.94 -7.83
N LEU A 342 2.80 -2.60 -7.77
CA LEU A 342 3.37 -3.28 -8.94
C LEU A 342 2.46 -4.43 -9.39
N ALA A 343 1.94 -5.22 -8.45
CA ALA A 343 0.96 -6.27 -8.72
C ALA A 343 -0.32 -5.69 -9.36
N LYS A 344 -0.82 -4.56 -8.84
CA LYS A 344 -1.97 -3.85 -9.44
C LYS A 344 -1.69 -3.39 -10.88
N THR A 345 -0.48 -2.91 -11.17
CA THR A 345 -0.09 -2.53 -12.53
C THR A 345 0.02 -3.76 -13.44
N ALA A 346 0.65 -4.85 -12.97
CA ALA A 346 0.73 -6.11 -13.71
C ALA A 346 -0.66 -6.71 -14.00
N TRP A 347 -1.56 -6.70 -13.02
CA TRP A 347 -2.96 -7.12 -13.18
C TRP A 347 -3.68 -6.30 -14.25
N SER A 348 -3.36 -5.01 -14.34
CA SER A 348 -3.91 -4.16 -15.38
C SER A 348 -3.41 -4.51 -16.78
N LEU A 349 -2.20 -5.05 -16.95
CA LEU A 349 -1.71 -5.52 -18.24
C LEU A 349 -2.43 -6.82 -18.63
N LEU A 350 -2.63 -7.71 -17.66
CA LEU A 350 -3.35 -8.96 -17.84
C LEU A 350 -4.82 -8.75 -18.24
N THR A 351 -5.52 -7.86 -17.55
CA THR A 351 -6.97 -7.64 -17.75
C THR A 351 -7.31 -6.72 -18.94
N ARG A 352 -6.34 -6.02 -19.52
CA ARG A 352 -6.54 -5.12 -20.67
C ARG A 352 -5.55 -5.44 -21.80
N PRO A 353 -5.68 -6.58 -22.49
CA PRO A 353 -4.75 -6.97 -23.55
C PRO A 353 -4.74 -5.99 -24.73
N GLU A 354 -5.88 -5.35 -25.03
CA GLU A 354 -6.02 -4.40 -26.15
C GLU A 354 -5.35 -3.04 -25.93
N ALA A 355 -4.99 -2.70 -24.69
CA ALA A 355 -4.33 -1.44 -24.40
C ALA A 355 -2.96 -1.37 -25.10
N LEU A 356 -2.60 -0.21 -25.65
CA LEU A 356 -1.33 -0.02 -26.34
C LEU A 356 -0.13 -0.43 -25.48
N VAL A 357 -0.15 -0.08 -24.19
CA VAL A 357 0.90 -0.47 -23.24
C VAL A 357 1.02 -1.99 -23.13
N SER A 358 -0.10 -2.72 -23.03
CA SER A 358 -0.12 -4.18 -22.96
C SER A 358 0.40 -4.81 -24.24
N ARG A 359 -0.01 -4.28 -25.41
CA ARG A 359 0.47 -4.74 -26.72
C ARG A 359 1.97 -4.53 -26.91
N ILE A 360 2.51 -3.39 -26.47
CA ILE A 360 3.96 -3.09 -26.54
C ILE A 360 4.74 -4.04 -25.63
N TYR A 361 4.27 -4.26 -24.40
CA TYR A 361 4.94 -5.15 -23.46
C TYR A 361 4.85 -6.62 -23.90
N LYS A 362 3.71 -7.06 -24.43
CA LYS A 362 3.56 -8.39 -25.05
C LYS A 362 4.53 -8.56 -26.21
N ALA A 363 4.53 -7.65 -27.17
CA ALA A 363 5.42 -7.72 -28.33
C ALA A 363 6.91 -7.75 -27.96
N ARG A 364 7.30 -7.10 -26.85
CA ARG A 364 8.70 -7.03 -26.43
C ARG A 364 9.14 -8.20 -25.57
N TYR A 365 8.34 -8.60 -24.58
CA TYR A 365 8.77 -9.50 -23.51
C TYR A 365 8.18 -10.91 -23.60
N PHE A 366 7.00 -11.05 -24.20
CA PHE A 366 6.30 -12.34 -24.31
C PHE A 366 5.47 -12.39 -25.60
N PRO A 367 6.11 -12.36 -26.79
CA PRO A 367 5.39 -12.30 -28.07
C PRO A 367 4.51 -13.54 -28.30
N THR A 368 5.00 -14.71 -27.91
CA THR A 368 4.34 -16.02 -28.07
C THR A 368 3.91 -16.65 -26.75
N GLY A 369 4.25 -16.04 -25.60
CA GLY A 369 4.02 -16.61 -24.27
C GLY A 369 2.79 -16.04 -23.56
N ASP A 370 2.39 -16.69 -22.46
CA ASP A 370 1.38 -16.19 -21.53
C ASP A 370 2.02 -15.23 -20.52
N PHE A 371 1.30 -14.16 -20.16
CA PHE A 371 1.80 -13.14 -19.23
C PHE A 371 2.11 -13.70 -17.84
N LEU A 372 1.36 -14.71 -17.39
CA LEU A 372 1.54 -15.32 -16.08
C LEU A 372 2.73 -16.28 -16.01
N SER A 373 3.31 -16.72 -17.12
CA SER A 373 4.48 -17.63 -17.13
C SER A 373 5.78 -16.94 -17.54
N VAL A 374 5.78 -15.61 -17.67
CA VAL A 374 6.94 -14.88 -18.20
C VAL A 374 8.08 -14.78 -17.19
N THR A 375 9.29 -15.05 -17.67
CA THR A 375 10.53 -14.78 -16.94
C THR A 375 11.13 -13.43 -17.35
N VAL A 376 11.99 -12.87 -16.50
CA VAL A 376 12.56 -11.52 -16.69
C VAL A 376 13.32 -11.36 -18.02
N GLY A 377 13.85 -12.45 -18.59
CA GLY A 377 14.55 -12.47 -19.87
C GLY A 377 15.89 -11.71 -19.89
N ASN A 378 16.50 -11.61 -21.07
CA ASN A 378 17.79 -10.95 -21.27
C ASN A 378 17.63 -9.45 -21.51
N ASN A 379 18.39 -8.63 -20.77
CA ASN A 379 18.42 -7.16 -20.89
C ASN A 379 17.06 -6.41 -20.73
N PRO A 380 16.31 -6.69 -19.66
CA PRO A 380 15.01 -6.06 -19.42
C PRO A 380 15.13 -4.60 -18.98
N SER A 381 14.06 -3.83 -19.21
CA SER A 381 13.93 -2.50 -18.63
C SER A 381 13.77 -2.59 -17.11
N TYR A 382 14.09 -1.52 -16.39
CA TYR A 382 13.88 -1.53 -14.94
C TYR A 382 12.40 -1.60 -14.56
N VAL A 383 11.52 -1.01 -15.38
CA VAL A 383 10.06 -1.12 -15.22
C VAL A 383 9.65 -2.59 -15.36
N TRP A 384 10.13 -3.29 -16.39
CA TRP A 384 9.81 -4.71 -16.57
C TRP A 384 10.28 -5.57 -15.40
N ARG A 385 11.53 -5.41 -14.94
CA ARG A 385 12.01 -6.14 -13.74
C ARG A 385 11.13 -5.88 -12.52
N SER A 386 10.67 -4.63 -12.36
CA SER A 386 9.79 -4.25 -11.26
C SER A 386 8.41 -4.92 -11.38
N LEU A 387 7.85 -4.94 -12.59
CA LEU A 387 6.58 -5.61 -12.88
C LEU A 387 6.67 -7.12 -12.67
N CYS A 388 7.78 -7.78 -13.04
CA CYS A 388 7.97 -9.21 -12.77
C CYS A 388 7.93 -9.53 -11.27
N VAL A 389 8.46 -8.66 -10.41
CA VAL A 389 8.34 -8.84 -8.96
C VAL A 389 6.89 -8.69 -8.49
N GLY A 390 6.14 -7.73 -9.06
CA GLY A 390 4.69 -7.63 -8.84
C GLY A 390 3.90 -8.83 -9.38
N LEU A 391 4.36 -9.43 -10.48
CA LEU A 391 3.76 -10.61 -11.10
C LEU A 391 3.87 -11.84 -10.19
N GLN A 392 4.99 -12.00 -9.47
CA GLN A 392 5.14 -13.09 -8.48
C GLN A 392 4.06 -13.02 -7.39
N VAL A 393 3.68 -11.81 -6.95
CA VAL A 393 2.58 -11.62 -6.00
C VAL A 393 1.24 -12.05 -6.60
N LEU A 394 1.02 -11.79 -7.90
CA LEU A 394 -0.18 -12.26 -8.59
C LEU A 394 -0.17 -13.77 -8.77
N GLN A 395 0.95 -14.37 -9.16
CA GLN A 395 1.08 -15.82 -9.32
C GLN A 395 0.74 -16.58 -8.03
N GLY A 396 1.12 -16.03 -6.86
CA GLY A 396 0.80 -16.64 -5.56
C GLY A 396 -0.64 -16.45 -5.08
N GLY A 397 -1.47 -15.62 -5.73
CA GLY A 397 -2.84 -15.32 -5.29
C GLY A 397 -3.91 -15.39 -6.38
N CYS A 398 -3.54 -15.62 -7.64
CA CYS A 398 -4.46 -15.71 -8.75
C CYS A 398 -4.77 -17.17 -9.06
N VAL A 399 -6.05 -17.50 -9.02
CA VAL A 399 -6.59 -18.80 -9.45
C VAL A 399 -7.34 -18.57 -10.76
N ARG A 400 -7.16 -19.47 -11.74
CA ARG A 400 -7.92 -19.43 -12.98
C ARG A 400 -9.35 -19.87 -12.72
N ARG A 401 -10.30 -19.05 -13.16
CA ARG A 401 -11.71 -19.43 -13.19
C ARG A 401 -11.95 -20.36 -14.37
N ILE A 402 -12.60 -21.49 -14.12
CA ILE A 402 -12.93 -22.46 -15.16
C ILE A 402 -14.08 -21.92 -16.02
N GLY A 403 -13.84 -21.87 -17.32
CA GLY A 403 -14.85 -21.64 -18.35
C GLY A 403 -15.09 -22.94 -19.11
N ASP A 404 -14.60 -23.01 -20.36
CA ASP A 404 -14.62 -24.21 -21.21
C ASP A 404 -13.54 -25.23 -20.84
N GLY A 405 -12.52 -24.84 -20.07
CA GLY A 405 -11.44 -25.70 -19.60
C GLY A 405 -10.36 -26.02 -20.63
N ARG A 406 -10.48 -25.57 -21.89
CA ARG A 406 -9.60 -25.95 -23.02
C ARG A 406 -8.17 -25.39 -22.94
N THR A 407 -8.00 -24.31 -22.18
CA THR A 407 -6.73 -23.57 -22.07
C THR A 407 -6.03 -23.75 -20.73
N ILE A 408 -6.59 -24.57 -19.83
CA ILE A 408 -6.13 -24.76 -18.46
C ILE A 408 -5.51 -26.15 -18.35
N LYS A 409 -4.19 -26.22 -18.12
CA LYS A 409 -3.51 -27.48 -17.81
C LYS A 409 -3.80 -27.89 -16.38
N ILE A 410 -4.07 -29.18 -16.17
CA ILE A 410 -4.53 -29.72 -14.88
C ILE A 410 -3.47 -29.56 -13.77
N PHE A 411 -2.22 -30.01 -14.00
CA PHE A 411 -1.21 -30.17 -12.94
C PHE A 411 -0.36 -28.93 -12.64
N HIS A 412 -0.21 -28.00 -13.59
CA HIS A 412 0.73 -26.86 -13.44
C HIS A 412 0.04 -25.50 -13.28
N THR A 413 -1.29 -25.47 -13.36
CA THR A 413 -2.06 -24.22 -13.30
C THR A 413 -2.80 -24.14 -11.97
N PRO A 414 -2.79 -23.00 -11.26
CA PRO A 414 -3.65 -22.81 -10.10
C PRO A 414 -5.09 -22.59 -10.57
N TRP A 415 -5.98 -23.55 -10.32
CA TRP A 415 -7.41 -23.47 -10.70
C TRP A 415 -8.38 -23.97 -9.62
N LEU A 416 -7.88 -24.51 -8.51
CA LEU A 416 -8.72 -25.00 -7.40
C LEU A 416 -9.08 -23.87 -6.42
N PRO A 417 -10.33 -23.83 -5.91
CA PRO A 417 -10.84 -22.76 -5.05
C PRO A 417 -10.47 -22.99 -3.57
N SER A 418 -9.18 -23.12 -3.27
CA SER A 418 -8.69 -23.30 -1.89
C SER A 418 -7.42 -22.49 -1.64
N ASP A 419 -7.32 -21.88 -0.45
CA ASP A 419 -6.14 -21.12 -0.05
C ASP A 419 -4.93 -22.02 0.23
N GLN A 420 -5.15 -23.30 0.54
CA GLN A 420 -4.10 -24.26 0.87
C GLN A 420 -3.71 -25.15 -0.33
N LEU A 421 -4.63 -25.37 -1.26
CA LEU A 421 -4.45 -26.29 -2.39
C LEU A 421 -5.02 -25.66 -3.66
N GLN A 422 -4.20 -24.84 -4.33
CA GLN A 422 -4.57 -24.14 -5.57
C GLN A 422 -4.20 -24.94 -6.83
N VAL A 423 -3.18 -25.78 -6.72
CA VAL A 423 -2.60 -26.62 -7.77
C VAL A 423 -2.70 -28.07 -7.32
N ILE A 424 -2.95 -28.97 -8.27
CA ILE A 424 -3.01 -30.42 -8.03
C ILE A 424 -1.62 -30.91 -7.61
N GLN A 425 -1.56 -31.69 -6.53
CA GLN A 425 -0.34 -32.26 -5.95
C GLN A 425 -0.19 -33.74 -6.28
N SER A 426 -1.25 -34.40 -6.76
CA SER A 426 -1.19 -35.79 -7.23
C SER A 426 -0.17 -35.97 -8.35
N VAL A 427 0.55 -37.09 -8.32
CA VAL A 427 1.70 -37.37 -9.20
C VAL A 427 1.20 -37.57 -10.63
N SER A 428 1.74 -36.77 -11.56
CA SER A 428 1.55 -37.01 -12.99
C SER A 428 2.37 -38.22 -13.42
N ASN A 429 1.71 -39.25 -13.97
CA ASN A 429 2.41 -40.28 -14.73
C ASN A 429 2.79 -39.74 -16.12
N ASN A 430 3.89 -40.25 -16.70
CA ASN A 430 4.35 -39.87 -18.04
C ASN A 430 3.21 -40.03 -19.06
N GLY A 431 2.69 -38.90 -19.56
CA GLY A 431 1.60 -38.84 -20.53
C GLY A 431 0.41 -37.94 -20.16
N ILE A 432 0.23 -37.60 -18.86
CA ILE A 432 -0.96 -36.87 -18.36
C ILE A 432 -0.65 -35.37 -18.08
N GLU A 433 0.61 -34.94 -18.17
CA GLU A 433 1.03 -33.55 -17.85
C GLU A 433 0.43 -32.48 -18.77
N GLU A 434 0.12 -32.84 -20.01
CA GLU A 434 -0.49 -31.95 -21.01
C GLU A 434 -2.03 -31.98 -20.97
N MET A 435 -2.64 -32.81 -20.12
CA MET A 435 -4.11 -32.86 -20.02
C MET A 435 -4.70 -31.52 -19.60
N VAL A 436 -5.81 -31.18 -20.25
CA VAL A 436 -6.55 -29.94 -20.03
C VAL A 436 -7.84 -30.19 -19.24
N VAL A 437 -8.29 -29.18 -18.48
CA VAL A 437 -9.48 -29.28 -17.63
C VAL A 437 -10.75 -29.63 -18.43
N SER A 438 -10.83 -29.29 -19.72
CA SER A 438 -11.96 -29.69 -20.57
C SER A 438 -12.15 -31.19 -20.68
N GLU A 439 -11.08 -31.99 -20.53
CA GLU A 439 -11.17 -33.46 -20.57
C GLU A 439 -11.85 -34.08 -19.33
N LEU A 440 -11.93 -33.30 -18.24
CA LEU A 440 -12.65 -33.64 -17.01
C LEU A 440 -14.13 -33.23 -17.08
N ILE A 441 -14.51 -32.43 -18.08
CA ILE A 441 -15.87 -31.94 -18.29
C ILE A 441 -16.58 -32.86 -19.30
N CYS A 442 -17.84 -33.18 -19.03
CA CYS A 442 -18.73 -33.79 -20.01
C CYS A 442 -19.32 -32.69 -20.90
N GLU A 443 -19.11 -32.74 -22.23
CA GLU A 443 -19.58 -31.70 -23.15
C GLU A 443 -21.11 -31.65 -23.25
N GLU A 444 -21.79 -32.80 -23.09
CA GLU A 444 -23.25 -32.94 -23.22
C GLU A 444 -24.00 -32.50 -21.96
N THR A 445 -23.52 -32.92 -20.78
CA THR A 445 -24.20 -32.66 -19.50
C THR A 445 -23.63 -31.45 -18.75
N ARG A 446 -22.49 -30.89 -19.20
CA ARG A 446 -21.72 -29.84 -18.51
C ARG A 446 -21.47 -30.18 -17.03
N THR A 447 -21.35 -31.47 -16.71
CA THR A 447 -20.99 -31.98 -15.38
C THR A 447 -19.55 -32.49 -15.38
N TRP A 448 -18.96 -32.57 -14.19
CA TRP A 448 -17.68 -33.24 -13.98
C TRP A 448 -17.85 -34.74 -14.26
N ARG A 449 -16.93 -35.34 -15.02
CA ARG A 449 -16.96 -36.78 -15.29
C ARG A 449 -16.63 -37.56 -14.03
N GLU A 450 -17.49 -38.50 -13.62
CA GLU A 450 -17.31 -39.32 -12.41
C GLU A 450 -16.19 -40.36 -12.52
N VAL A 451 -15.82 -40.77 -13.75
CA VAL A 451 -15.03 -42.01 -13.99
C VAL A 451 -13.50 -41.78 -14.05
N LYS A 452 -13.04 -40.52 -14.18
CA LYS A 452 -11.62 -40.14 -14.27
C LYS A 452 -10.97 -39.54 -12.99
N PRO A 453 -11.70 -39.00 -11.98
CA PRO A 453 -11.05 -38.32 -10.86
C PRO A 453 -10.34 -39.26 -9.88
N GLU A 454 -10.89 -40.45 -9.62
CA GLU A 454 -10.42 -41.36 -8.56
C GLU A 454 -9.06 -42.02 -8.86
N THR A 455 -8.70 -42.13 -10.14
CA THR A 455 -7.43 -42.71 -10.58
C THR A 455 -6.30 -41.69 -10.70
N ILE A 456 -6.62 -40.39 -10.71
CA ILE A 456 -5.68 -39.31 -11.04
C ILE A 456 -5.49 -38.34 -9.87
N PHE A 457 -6.52 -38.11 -9.05
CA PHE A 457 -6.54 -37.11 -7.98
C PHE A 457 -6.76 -37.74 -6.61
N ASN A 458 -6.30 -37.07 -5.56
CA ASN A 458 -6.58 -37.48 -4.19
C ASN A 458 -8.01 -37.08 -3.76
N ALA A 459 -8.53 -37.68 -2.69
CA ALA A 459 -9.91 -37.44 -2.24
C ALA A 459 -10.21 -35.94 -1.97
N GLN A 460 -9.23 -35.19 -1.45
CA GLN A 460 -9.38 -33.77 -1.15
C GLN A 460 -9.45 -32.91 -2.44
N GLU A 461 -8.67 -33.25 -3.46
CA GLU A 461 -8.70 -32.62 -4.79
C GLU A 461 -10.03 -32.88 -5.48
N ILE A 462 -10.53 -34.13 -5.46
CA ILE A 462 -11.81 -34.50 -6.06
C ILE A 462 -12.95 -33.68 -5.46
N GLU A 463 -13.00 -33.60 -4.13
CA GLU A 463 -14.02 -32.80 -3.42
C GLU A 463 -13.96 -31.32 -3.82
N LEU A 464 -12.76 -30.77 -3.97
CA LEU A 464 -12.57 -29.39 -4.40
C LEU A 464 -12.98 -29.17 -5.86
N ILE A 465 -12.69 -30.11 -6.75
CA ILE A 465 -13.06 -30.06 -8.18
C ILE A 465 -14.58 -30.09 -8.33
N GLN A 466 -15.25 -31.04 -7.66
CA GLN A 466 -16.70 -31.21 -7.73
C GLN A 466 -17.47 -29.99 -7.18
N LYS A 467 -16.89 -29.26 -6.22
CA LYS A 467 -17.47 -28.01 -5.69
C LYS A 467 -17.44 -26.84 -6.67
N ILE A 468 -16.71 -26.93 -7.78
CA ILE A 468 -16.59 -25.83 -8.74
C ILE A 468 -17.82 -25.84 -9.66
N PRO A 469 -18.65 -24.79 -9.66
CA PRO A 469 -19.80 -24.71 -10.57
C PRO A 469 -19.32 -24.47 -12.00
N LEU A 470 -19.80 -25.31 -12.93
CA LEU A 470 -19.58 -25.15 -14.37
C LEU A 470 -20.66 -24.25 -14.97
N SER A 471 -20.28 -23.41 -15.93
CA SER A 471 -21.21 -22.48 -16.59
C SER A 471 -22.08 -23.20 -17.62
N SER A 472 -23.39 -22.92 -17.60
CA SER A 472 -24.41 -23.49 -18.48
C SER A 472 -24.58 -22.77 -19.83
N THR A 473 -23.67 -21.88 -20.19
CA THR A 473 -23.72 -21.08 -21.44
C THR A 473 -22.49 -21.26 -22.30
#